data_AF-A0A376K2G0-F1
#
_entry.id   AF-A0A376K2G0-F1
#
_cell.length_a   1.000
_cell.length_b   1.000
_cell.length_c   1.000
_cell.angle_alpha   90.00
_cell.angle_beta   90.00
_cell.angle_gamma   90.00
#
_symmetry.space_group_name_H-M   'P 1'
#
loop_
_entity.id
_entity.type
_entity.pdbx_description
1 polymer ?
#
loop_
_entity_poly.entity_id
_entity_poly.type
_entity_poly.pdbx_seq_one_letter_code
_entity_poly.pdbx_strand_id
1 'polypeptide(L)'
;MTTSKGKWDGLRDASFRGVPFFLVDTEGTGGRRAIPRAYPRRETAWTDDNGAVPGQQQINAKLLGSNFQADLNALLDALNTPGPGELIHPWFGIQTVQVGKVTHRLSTEEDGIAYVTFEVFEAGERLFPSAADNTQQEVLTGIDAVKAAIDDGNWFRAPDGLGEMADSFLADMENLVANLPTLPTALNQWMDRLNHF
;
A
#
# COMPACT_ATOMS: atom_id res chain seq x y z
N MET A 1 -13.07 -18.12 -54.28
CA MET A 1 -14.07 -18.19 -53.19
C MET A 1 -13.86 -16.96 -52.32
N THR A 2 -14.66 -15.93 -52.55
CA THR A 2 -14.61 -14.65 -51.82
C THR A 2 -15.38 -14.84 -50.51
N THR A 3 -14.68 -15.12 -49.42
CA THR A 3 -15.26 -15.09 -48.07
C THR A 3 -15.77 -13.68 -47.81
N SER A 4 -17.09 -13.50 -47.74
CA SER A 4 -17.70 -12.26 -47.29
C SER A 4 -17.22 -12.02 -45.86
N LYS A 5 -16.28 -11.09 -45.70
CA LYS A 5 -15.78 -10.64 -44.40
C LYS A 5 -16.97 -10.14 -43.59
N GLY A 6 -17.43 -10.93 -42.64
CA GLY A 6 -18.62 -10.61 -41.86
C GLY A 6 -18.41 -9.31 -41.09
N LYS A 7 -19.49 -8.61 -40.73
CA LYS A 7 -19.52 -7.39 -39.88
C LYS A 7 -18.75 -7.56 -38.54
N TRP A 8 -18.29 -8.77 -38.23
CA TRP A 8 -17.82 -9.24 -36.93
C TRP A 8 -16.42 -9.90 -36.96
N ASP A 9 -15.77 -9.99 -38.13
CA ASP A 9 -14.51 -10.74 -38.35
C ASP A 9 -13.26 -10.13 -37.69
N GLY A 10 -13.41 -9.00 -36.99
CA GLY A 10 -12.33 -8.27 -36.32
C GLY A 10 -12.43 -8.21 -34.81
N LEU A 11 -13.51 -8.74 -34.21
CA LEU A 11 -13.67 -8.72 -32.76
C LEU A 11 -12.79 -9.80 -32.12
N ARG A 12 -12.18 -9.44 -30.98
CA ARG A 12 -11.31 -10.33 -30.24
C ARG A 12 -11.95 -10.68 -28.91
N ASP A 13 -11.82 -11.93 -28.49
CA ASP A 13 -12.35 -12.39 -27.21
C ASP A 13 -11.50 -11.86 -26.06
N ALA A 14 -12.16 -11.22 -25.09
CA ALA A 14 -11.57 -10.72 -23.86
C ALA A 14 -12.41 -11.19 -22.67
N SER A 15 -11.86 -11.11 -21.46
CA SER A 15 -12.59 -11.51 -20.25
C SER A 15 -12.21 -10.63 -19.07
N PHE A 16 -13.19 -10.32 -18.21
CA PHE A 16 -12.95 -9.64 -16.96
C PHE A 16 -13.57 -10.43 -15.81
N ARG A 17 -12.75 -10.82 -14.82
CA ARG A 17 -13.14 -11.70 -13.71
C ARG A 17 -13.88 -12.97 -14.17
N GLY A 18 -13.48 -13.52 -15.31
CA GLY A 18 -14.10 -14.70 -15.92
C GLY A 18 -15.34 -14.42 -16.77
N VAL A 19 -15.85 -13.18 -16.83
CA VAL A 19 -16.96 -12.81 -17.70
C VAL A 19 -16.44 -12.45 -19.10
N PRO A 20 -16.78 -13.23 -20.15
CA PRO A 20 -16.30 -12.97 -21.51
C PRO A 20 -17.02 -11.78 -22.16
N PHE A 21 -16.30 -11.03 -22.97
CA PHE A 21 -16.83 -9.96 -23.82
C PHE A 21 -16.00 -9.82 -25.09
N PHE A 22 -16.55 -9.17 -26.12
CA PHE A 22 -15.81 -8.89 -27.33
C PHE A 22 -15.14 -7.52 -27.26
N LEU A 23 -13.85 -7.47 -27.52
CA LEU A 23 -13.09 -6.23 -27.61
C LEU A 23 -13.30 -5.57 -28.98
N VAL A 24 -13.72 -4.32 -28.98
CA VAL A 24 -13.81 -3.48 -30.18
C VAL A 24 -12.51 -2.70 -30.36
N ASP A 25 -12.12 -1.95 -29.33
CA ASP A 25 -10.90 -1.16 -29.32
C ASP A 25 -10.42 -0.94 -27.89
N THR A 26 -9.17 -0.50 -27.77
CA THR A 26 -8.55 -0.13 -26.51
C THR A 26 -7.62 1.03 -26.75
N GLU A 27 -7.84 2.10 -25.98
CA GLU A 27 -6.97 3.26 -25.96
C GLU A 27 -6.25 3.28 -24.62
N GLY A 28 -4.99 3.69 -24.59
CA GLY A 28 -4.19 3.68 -23.38
C GLY A 28 -3.29 4.90 -23.29
N THR A 29 -3.14 5.41 -22.08
CA THR A 29 -2.13 6.41 -21.73
C THR A 29 -1.17 5.81 -20.72
N GLY A 30 0.12 6.08 -20.92
CA GLY A 30 1.19 5.56 -20.09
C GLY A 30 2.50 6.27 -20.41
N GLY A 31 3.55 5.94 -19.69
CA GLY A 31 4.89 6.49 -19.90
C GLY A 31 5.49 7.05 -18.61
N ARG A 32 6.34 8.06 -18.74
CA ARG A 32 7.05 8.69 -17.61
C ARG A 32 6.77 10.19 -17.56
N ARG A 33 6.71 10.73 -16.34
CA ARG A 33 6.48 12.15 -16.07
C ARG A 33 7.76 12.92 -16.37
N ALA A 34 7.88 13.42 -17.58
CA ALA A 34 9.02 14.21 -18.03
C ALA A 34 8.75 15.71 -17.82
N ILE A 35 9.59 16.40 -17.04
CA ILE A 35 9.46 17.85 -16.80
C ILE A 35 10.56 18.58 -17.61
N PRO A 36 10.21 19.23 -18.74
CA PRO A 36 11.19 20.00 -19.51
C PRO A 36 11.51 21.32 -18.82
N ARG A 37 12.81 21.60 -18.64
CA ARG A 37 13.35 22.87 -18.16
C ARG A 37 14.02 23.61 -19.31
N ALA A 38 13.43 24.73 -19.69
CA ALA A 38 13.98 25.64 -20.69
C ALA A 38 14.67 26.83 -20.00
N TYR A 39 15.86 27.17 -20.46
CA TYR A 39 16.60 28.35 -20.00
C TYR A 39 16.61 29.41 -21.10
N PRO A 40 16.41 30.71 -20.77
CA PRO A 40 16.46 31.77 -21.76
C PRO A 40 17.78 31.77 -22.55
N ARG A 41 17.70 31.97 -23.87
CA ARG A 41 18.84 31.97 -24.82
C ARG A 41 19.61 30.64 -24.95
N ARG A 42 19.05 29.52 -24.47
CA ARG A 42 19.55 28.18 -24.81
C ARG A 42 18.57 27.49 -25.75
N GLU A 43 19.11 26.97 -26.84
CA GLU A 43 18.38 26.14 -27.82
C GLU A 43 18.15 24.70 -27.32
N THR A 44 18.81 24.30 -26.22
CA THR A 44 18.71 22.94 -25.65
C THR A 44 18.05 22.98 -24.27
N ALA A 45 16.92 22.29 -24.14
CA ALA A 45 16.23 22.06 -22.87
C ALA A 45 16.78 20.82 -22.16
N TRP A 46 16.75 20.83 -20.83
CA TRP A 46 17.05 19.66 -19.99
C TRP A 46 15.73 19.11 -19.44
N THR A 47 15.53 17.79 -19.45
CA THR A 47 14.27 17.18 -19.02
C THR A 47 14.51 16.26 -17.83
N ASP A 48 13.81 16.51 -16.72
CA ASP A 48 13.89 15.66 -15.53
C ASP A 48 12.80 14.57 -15.57
N ASP A 49 13.19 13.34 -15.26
CA ASP A 49 12.30 12.19 -15.15
C ASP A 49 11.75 12.07 -13.72
N ASN A 50 10.45 12.29 -13.56
CA ASN A 50 9.74 12.32 -12.28
C ASN A 50 8.87 11.07 -12.07
N GLY A 51 9.34 9.91 -12.58
CA GLY A 51 8.71 8.61 -12.35
C GLY A 51 7.61 8.27 -13.36
N ALA A 52 6.93 7.16 -13.15
CA ALA A 52 5.93 6.65 -14.07
C ALA A 52 4.62 7.45 -14.03
N VAL A 53 4.00 7.64 -15.18
CA VAL A 53 2.58 8.02 -15.29
C VAL A 53 1.77 6.75 -15.03
N PRO A 54 0.76 6.78 -14.14
CA PRO A 54 -0.09 5.61 -13.91
C PRO A 54 -0.74 5.19 -15.24
N GLY A 55 -0.56 3.92 -15.61
CA GLY A 55 -1.18 3.37 -16.79
C GLY A 55 -2.70 3.42 -16.68
N GLN A 56 -3.35 4.07 -17.64
CA GLN A 56 -4.80 4.10 -17.79
C GLN A 56 -5.15 3.55 -19.16
N GLN A 57 -6.14 2.67 -19.22
CA GLN A 57 -6.67 2.19 -20.48
C GLN A 57 -8.19 2.37 -20.50
N GLN A 58 -8.73 2.79 -21.63
CA GLN A 58 -10.15 2.83 -21.90
C GLN A 58 -10.47 1.64 -22.82
N ILE A 59 -11.33 0.76 -22.33
CA ILE A 59 -11.72 -0.47 -23.02
C ILE A 59 -13.13 -0.31 -23.56
N ASN A 60 -13.28 -0.52 -24.86
CA ASN A 60 -14.57 -0.54 -25.53
C ASN A 60 -14.95 -1.99 -25.83
N ALA A 61 -15.89 -2.49 -25.03
CA ALA A 61 -16.44 -3.83 -25.11
C ALA A 61 -17.79 -3.83 -25.85
N LYS A 62 -18.04 -4.95 -26.52
CA LYS A 62 -19.29 -5.25 -27.20
C LYS A 62 -19.78 -6.62 -26.75
N LEU A 63 -21.08 -6.71 -26.50
CA LEU A 63 -21.78 -7.95 -26.20
C LEU A 63 -22.74 -8.23 -27.35
N LEU A 64 -22.73 -9.48 -27.82
CA LEU A 64 -23.46 -9.94 -29.00
C LEU A 64 -24.23 -11.21 -28.64
N GLY A 65 -25.44 -11.35 -29.18
CA GLY A 65 -26.19 -12.61 -29.13
C GLY A 65 -27.58 -12.47 -28.53
N SER A 66 -28.31 -13.58 -28.45
CA SER A 66 -29.67 -13.61 -27.89
C SER A 66 -29.71 -13.33 -26.39
N ASN A 67 -28.61 -13.61 -25.68
CA ASN A 67 -28.50 -13.46 -24.22
C ASN A 67 -27.70 -12.21 -23.82
N PHE A 68 -27.51 -11.26 -24.74
CA PHE A 68 -26.67 -10.08 -24.52
C PHE A 68 -27.04 -9.30 -23.25
N GLN A 69 -28.32 -9.32 -22.85
CA GLN A 69 -28.78 -8.62 -21.65
C GLN A 69 -28.34 -9.32 -20.36
N ALA A 70 -28.30 -10.67 -20.34
CA ALA A 70 -27.78 -11.42 -19.21
C ALA A 70 -26.26 -11.24 -19.11
N ASP A 71 -25.56 -11.30 -20.25
CA ASP A 71 -24.11 -11.10 -20.31
C ASP A 71 -23.73 -9.66 -19.91
N LEU A 72 -24.56 -8.67 -20.27
CA LEU A 72 -24.38 -7.27 -19.86
C LEU A 72 -24.48 -7.12 -18.35
N ASN A 73 -25.52 -7.69 -17.74
CA ASN A 73 -25.69 -7.61 -16.29
C ASN A 73 -24.54 -8.31 -15.57
N ALA A 74 -24.11 -9.48 -16.04
CA ALA A 74 -22.98 -10.20 -15.48
C ALA A 74 -21.68 -9.37 -15.58
N LEU A 75 -21.44 -8.72 -16.71
CA LEU A 75 -20.27 -7.86 -16.90
C LEU A 75 -20.33 -6.62 -16.01
N LEU A 76 -21.49 -5.97 -15.90
CA LEU A 76 -21.67 -4.81 -15.03
C LEU A 76 -21.49 -5.18 -13.55
N ASP A 77 -21.99 -6.32 -13.11
CA ASP A 77 -21.79 -6.82 -11.74
C ASP A 77 -20.32 -7.12 -11.46
N ALA A 78 -19.62 -7.74 -12.42
CA ALA A 78 -18.19 -7.99 -12.33
C ALA A 78 -17.38 -6.68 -12.24
N LEU A 79 -17.70 -5.69 -13.08
CA LEU A 79 -17.04 -4.38 -13.12
C LEU A 79 -17.30 -3.54 -11.84
N ASN A 80 -18.48 -3.66 -11.23
CA ASN A 80 -18.84 -2.95 -10.00
C ASN A 80 -18.40 -3.66 -8.71
N THR A 81 -17.92 -4.90 -8.80
CA THR A 81 -17.42 -5.63 -7.63
C THR A 81 -16.15 -4.95 -7.08
N PRO A 82 -16.07 -4.69 -5.76
CA PRO A 82 -14.96 -3.93 -5.18
C PRO A 82 -13.60 -4.65 -5.32
N GLY A 83 -12.52 -3.85 -5.39
CA GLY A 83 -11.15 -4.33 -5.47
C GLY A 83 -10.64 -4.59 -6.89
N PRO A 84 -9.35 -4.96 -7.02
CA PRO A 84 -8.74 -5.26 -8.31
C PRO A 84 -9.34 -6.54 -8.92
N GLY A 85 -9.37 -6.61 -10.23
CA GLY A 85 -9.87 -7.74 -10.99
C GLY A 85 -8.87 -8.19 -12.05
N GLU A 86 -8.94 -9.46 -12.41
CA GLU A 86 -8.18 -9.99 -13.54
C GLU A 86 -8.87 -9.61 -14.86
N LEU A 87 -8.13 -8.94 -15.73
CA LEU A 87 -8.50 -8.64 -17.10
C LEU A 87 -7.63 -9.47 -18.03
N ILE A 88 -8.27 -10.29 -18.86
CA ILE A 88 -7.62 -11.00 -19.96
C ILE A 88 -7.80 -10.17 -21.23
N HIS A 89 -6.72 -9.51 -21.63
CA HIS A 89 -6.68 -8.65 -22.80
C HIS A 89 -6.05 -9.37 -24.02
N PRO A 90 -6.66 -9.33 -25.21
CA PRO A 90 -6.17 -10.04 -26.40
C PRO A 90 -4.73 -9.70 -26.83
N TRP A 91 -4.29 -8.47 -26.59
CA TRP A 91 -2.95 -8.00 -26.98
C TRP A 91 -1.95 -7.93 -25.84
N PHE A 92 -2.42 -7.74 -24.60
CA PHE A 92 -1.56 -7.52 -23.44
C PHE A 92 -1.51 -8.72 -22.50
N GLY A 93 -2.31 -9.75 -22.76
CA GLY A 93 -2.41 -10.94 -21.92
C GLY A 93 -3.19 -10.66 -20.63
N ILE A 94 -2.81 -11.35 -19.56
CA ILE A 94 -3.47 -11.28 -18.26
C ILE A 94 -2.92 -10.07 -17.49
N GLN A 95 -3.80 -9.18 -17.05
CA GLN A 95 -3.47 -7.98 -16.30
C GLN A 95 -4.33 -7.88 -15.05
N THR A 96 -3.73 -7.46 -13.93
CA THR A 96 -4.51 -7.11 -12.73
C THR A 96 -4.82 -5.63 -12.77
N VAL A 97 -6.09 -5.28 -12.84
CA VAL A 97 -6.52 -3.90 -13.06
C VAL A 97 -7.60 -3.48 -12.07
N GLN A 98 -7.60 -2.20 -11.71
CA GLN A 98 -8.67 -1.57 -10.97
C GLN A 98 -9.62 -0.88 -11.95
N VAL A 99 -10.90 -1.26 -11.91
CA VAL A 99 -11.93 -0.65 -12.75
C VAL A 99 -12.30 0.72 -12.19
N GLY A 100 -12.41 1.70 -13.08
CA GLY A 100 -12.87 3.05 -12.82
C GLY A 100 -14.29 3.27 -13.33
N LYS A 101 -14.49 4.37 -14.06
CA LYS A 101 -15.80 4.73 -14.60
C LYS A 101 -16.26 3.70 -15.64
N VAL A 102 -17.52 3.28 -15.52
CA VAL A 102 -18.20 2.38 -16.47
C VAL A 102 -19.36 3.13 -17.11
N THR A 103 -19.51 3.02 -18.42
CA THR A 103 -20.63 3.55 -19.19
C THR A 103 -21.17 2.45 -20.11
N HIS A 104 -22.48 2.28 -20.18
CA HIS A 104 -23.10 1.30 -21.09
C HIS A 104 -24.12 1.99 -21.99
N ARG A 105 -24.36 1.41 -23.16
CA ARG A 105 -25.33 1.91 -24.14
C ARG A 105 -26.04 0.72 -24.79
N LEU A 106 -27.36 0.74 -24.70
CA LEU A 106 -28.25 -0.14 -25.44
C LEU A 106 -28.98 0.72 -26.48
N SER A 107 -29.09 0.23 -27.70
CA SER A 107 -29.87 0.88 -28.75
C SER A 107 -31.00 -0.05 -29.17
N THR A 108 -32.21 0.48 -29.27
CA THR A 108 -33.38 -0.27 -29.77
C THR A 108 -33.32 -0.47 -31.28
N GLU A 109 -32.49 0.30 -31.99
CA GLU A 109 -32.30 0.20 -33.44
C GLU A 109 -31.32 -0.94 -33.81
N GLU A 110 -30.36 -1.23 -32.93
CA GLU A 110 -29.41 -2.33 -33.07
C GLU A 110 -29.78 -3.46 -32.10
N ASP A 111 -30.80 -4.23 -32.44
CA ASP A 111 -31.27 -5.34 -31.61
C ASP A 111 -30.17 -6.41 -31.44
N GLY A 112 -30.07 -6.95 -30.22
CA GLY A 112 -29.09 -7.98 -29.86
C GLY A 112 -27.66 -7.48 -29.60
N ILE A 113 -27.46 -6.17 -29.39
CA ILE A 113 -26.15 -5.56 -29.16
C ILE A 113 -26.14 -4.64 -27.94
N ALA A 114 -25.17 -4.84 -27.05
CA ALA A 114 -24.84 -3.86 -26.01
C ALA A 114 -23.39 -3.40 -26.13
N TYR A 115 -23.17 -2.11 -25.89
CA TYR A 115 -21.85 -1.50 -25.84
C TYR A 115 -21.52 -1.13 -24.40
N VAL A 116 -20.33 -1.48 -23.95
CA VAL A 116 -19.82 -1.14 -22.61
C VAL A 116 -18.45 -0.52 -22.75
N THR A 117 -18.29 0.68 -22.21
CA THR A 117 -17.01 1.39 -22.16
C THR A 117 -16.61 1.53 -20.71
N PHE A 118 -15.42 1.08 -20.36
CA PHE A 118 -14.91 1.22 -19.00
C PHE A 118 -13.44 1.58 -18.97
N GLU A 119 -13.07 2.36 -17.95
CA GLU A 119 -11.69 2.72 -17.69
C GLU A 119 -11.07 1.70 -16.74
N VAL A 120 -9.84 1.30 -17.03
CA VAL A 120 -9.02 0.45 -16.17
C VAL A 120 -7.72 1.13 -15.84
N PHE A 121 -7.30 1.00 -14.60
CA PHE A 121 -6.02 1.49 -14.09
C PHE A 121 -5.17 0.29 -13.71
N GLU A 122 -3.88 0.36 -14.01
CA GLU A 122 -2.93 -0.66 -13.57
C GLU A 122 -2.94 -0.74 -12.04
N ALA A 123 -3.32 -1.89 -11.49
CA ALA A 123 -3.34 -2.11 -10.06
C ALA A 123 -1.91 -2.37 -9.58
N GLY A 124 -1.12 -1.30 -9.42
CA GLY A 124 0.20 -1.38 -8.81
C GLY A 124 0.10 -1.81 -7.34
N GLU A 125 1.16 -2.43 -6.81
CA GLU A 125 1.28 -2.63 -5.37
C GLU A 125 1.21 -1.27 -4.67
N ARG A 126 0.37 -1.19 -3.65
CA ARG A 126 0.20 0.00 -2.82
C ARG A 126 1.47 0.21 -2.00
N LEU A 127 2.48 0.85 -2.58
CA LEU A 127 3.74 1.24 -1.92
C LEU A 127 3.60 2.49 -1.03
N PHE A 128 2.39 3.05 -0.89
CA PHE A 128 2.16 4.08 0.12
C PHE A 128 2.39 3.47 1.49
N PRO A 129 3.05 4.19 2.42
CA PRO A 129 3.37 3.64 3.72
C PRO A 129 2.06 3.14 4.32
N SER A 130 2.00 1.86 4.66
CA SER A 130 1.07 1.39 5.68
C SER A 130 1.15 2.41 6.81
N ALA A 131 0.01 2.79 7.39
CA ALA A 131 0.01 3.62 8.59
C ALA A 131 1.09 3.03 9.50
N ALA A 132 2.21 3.76 9.66
CA ALA A 132 3.29 3.27 10.48
C ALA A 132 2.63 3.00 11.82
N ASP A 133 2.78 1.77 12.32
CA ASP A 133 2.30 1.42 13.65
C ASP A 133 2.65 2.59 14.55
N ASN A 134 1.63 3.15 15.20
CA ASN A 134 1.72 4.44 15.84
C ASN A 134 2.79 4.32 16.92
N THR A 135 4.03 4.71 16.61
CA THR A 135 5.21 4.32 17.40
C THR A 135 5.11 4.89 18.82
N GLN A 136 4.33 5.97 18.96
CA GLN A 136 3.96 6.52 20.26
C GLN A 136 3.14 5.54 21.11
N GLN A 137 2.21 4.79 20.51
CA GLN A 137 1.35 3.85 21.22
C GLN A 137 2.10 2.56 21.60
N GLU A 138 3.02 2.09 20.76
CA GLU A 138 3.93 0.99 21.12
C GLU A 138 4.87 1.37 22.26
N VAL A 139 5.45 2.58 22.22
CA VAL A 139 6.32 3.07 23.30
C VAL A 139 5.54 3.23 24.63
N LEU A 140 4.31 3.74 24.60
CA LEU A 140 3.47 3.84 25.80
C LEU A 140 3.15 2.46 26.40
N THR A 141 2.81 1.49 25.54
CA THR A 141 2.55 0.11 25.97
C THR A 141 3.80 -0.55 26.55
N GLY A 142 4.97 -0.29 25.96
CA GLY A 142 6.27 -0.73 26.48
C GLY A 142 6.62 -0.10 27.83
N ILE A 143 6.33 1.19 28.03
CA ILE A 143 6.52 1.88 29.31
C ILE A 143 5.62 1.29 30.40
N ASP A 144 4.36 1.01 30.09
CA ASP A 144 3.43 0.42 31.06
C ASP A 144 3.83 -1.01 31.43
N ALA A 145 4.36 -1.79 30.49
CA ALA A 145 4.95 -3.11 30.77
C ALA A 145 6.20 -3.02 31.67
N VAL A 146 7.05 -2.01 31.46
CA VAL A 146 8.22 -1.76 32.32
C VAL A 146 7.80 -1.33 33.73
N LYS A 147 6.81 -0.45 33.87
CA LYS A 147 6.27 -0.05 35.18
C LYS A 147 5.70 -1.24 35.94
N ALA A 148 4.90 -2.08 35.28
CA ALA A 148 4.37 -3.29 35.90
C ALA A 148 5.48 -4.26 36.33
N ALA A 149 6.55 -4.38 35.52
CA ALA A 149 7.70 -5.18 35.88
C ALA A 149 8.46 -4.62 37.08
N ILE A 150 8.53 -3.27 37.24
CA ILE A 150 9.12 -2.54 38.39
C ILE A 150 8.24 -2.64 39.66
N ASP A 151 6.93 -2.77 39.54
CA ASP A 151 6.07 -2.94 40.73
C ASP A 151 6.08 -4.40 41.25
N ASP A 152 6.32 -5.39 40.38
CA ASP A 152 6.26 -6.84 40.70
C ASP A 152 7.56 -7.41 41.31
N GLY A 153 8.62 -6.62 41.49
CA GLY A 153 9.91 -7.13 41.99
C GLY A 153 10.74 -7.88 40.93
N ASN A 154 10.26 -7.99 39.69
CA ASN A 154 10.77 -8.92 38.69
C ASN A 154 11.46 -8.21 37.52
N TRP A 155 12.65 -7.68 37.80
CA TRP A 155 13.40 -6.80 36.88
C TRP A 155 13.88 -7.52 35.61
N PHE A 156 13.99 -8.85 35.67
CA PHE A 156 14.41 -9.72 34.57
C PHE A 156 13.34 -9.90 33.48
N ARG A 157 12.13 -9.38 33.69
CA ARG A 157 11.03 -9.43 32.72
C ARG A 157 10.95 -8.18 31.84
N ALA A 158 11.82 -7.20 32.06
CA ALA A 158 11.91 -6.00 31.25
C ALA A 158 12.39 -6.34 29.82
N PRO A 159 11.89 -5.65 28.77
CA PRO A 159 12.34 -5.87 27.40
C PRO A 159 13.86 -5.72 27.23
N ASP A 160 14.45 -6.50 26.33
CA ASP A 160 15.90 -6.50 26.07
C ASP A 160 16.44 -5.07 25.86
N GLY A 161 17.45 -4.72 26.65
CA GLY A 161 18.05 -3.38 26.71
C GLY A 161 18.01 -2.73 28.09
N LEU A 162 17.09 -3.15 28.98
CA LEU A 162 17.07 -2.71 30.39
C LEU A 162 17.88 -3.60 31.33
N GLY A 163 18.29 -4.78 30.87
CA GLY A 163 19.14 -5.71 31.65
C GLY A 163 20.47 -5.07 32.08
N GLU A 164 21.18 -4.39 31.17
CA GLU A 164 22.47 -3.75 31.51
C GLU A 164 22.32 -2.58 32.50
N MET A 165 21.21 -1.85 32.43
CA MET A 165 20.92 -0.76 33.36
C MET A 165 20.47 -1.28 34.73
N ALA A 166 19.75 -2.41 34.76
CA ALA A 166 19.40 -3.10 35.99
C ALA A 166 20.63 -3.73 36.67
N ASP A 167 21.53 -4.31 35.89
CA ASP A 167 22.79 -4.87 36.38
C ASP A 167 23.70 -3.77 36.94
N SER A 168 23.77 -2.59 36.29
CA SER A 168 24.52 -1.46 36.85
C SER A 168 23.92 -0.94 38.16
N PHE A 169 22.59 -0.87 38.24
CA PHE A 169 21.89 -0.45 39.45
C PHE A 169 22.08 -1.44 40.62
N LEU A 170 22.02 -2.75 40.34
CA LEU A 170 22.30 -3.80 41.31
C LEU A 170 23.75 -3.73 41.80
N ALA A 171 24.72 -3.53 40.89
CA ALA A 171 26.12 -3.36 41.26
C ALA A 171 26.35 -2.11 42.12
N ASP A 172 25.67 -0.99 41.83
CA ASP A 172 25.75 0.23 42.65
C ASP A 172 25.15 0.01 44.04
N MET A 173 24.03 -0.72 44.15
CA MET A 173 23.47 -1.11 45.44
C MET A 173 24.38 -2.05 46.24
N GLU A 174 25.01 -3.04 45.59
CA GLU A 174 25.98 -3.91 46.25
C GLU A 174 27.20 -3.14 46.75
N ASN A 175 27.69 -2.18 45.97
CA ASN A 175 28.78 -1.30 46.39
C ASN A 175 28.35 -0.39 47.56
N LEU A 176 27.10 0.06 47.62
CA LEU A 176 26.56 0.85 48.72
C LEU A 176 26.41 0.00 50.01
N VAL A 177 25.99 -1.26 49.88
CA VAL A 177 25.90 -2.23 50.99
C VAL A 177 27.29 -2.68 51.47
N ALA A 178 28.24 -2.86 50.56
CA ALA A 178 29.63 -3.18 50.90
C ALA A 178 30.33 -2.02 51.64
N ASN A 179 29.90 -0.78 51.42
CA ASN A 179 30.43 0.41 52.08
C ASN A 179 29.67 0.83 53.36
N LEU A 180 28.48 0.27 53.62
CA LEU A 180 27.75 0.44 54.89
C LEU A 180 28.57 0.15 56.18
N PRO A 181 29.52 -0.82 56.26
CA PRO A 181 30.33 -1.01 57.46
C PRO A 181 31.34 0.13 57.73
N THR A 182 31.54 1.07 56.80
CA THR A 182 32.42 2.24 56.99
C THR A 182 31.69 3.53 57.39
N LEU A 183 30.34 3.52 57.36
CA LEU A 183 29.51 4.63 57.85
C LEU A 183 29.76 4.99 59.32
N PRO A 184 29.97 4.05 60.27
CA PRO A 184 30.19 4.41 61.68
C PRO A 184 31.43 5.28 61.86
N THR A 185 32.51 4.95 61.15
CA THR A 185 33.80 5.66 61.27
C THR A 185 33.73 7.04 60.62
N ALA A 186 33.07 7.16 59.46
CA ALA A 186 32.87 8.44 58.79
C ALA A 186 31.92 9.38 59.56
N LEU A 187 30.86 8.85 60.19
CA LEU A 187 29.96 9.61 61.07
C LEU A 187 30.68 10.08 62.34
N ASN A 188 31.49 9.23 62.97
CA ASN A 188 32.28 9.60 64.15
C ASN A 188 33.28 10.71 63.82
N GLN A 189 33.96 10.64 62.68
CA GLN A 189 34.88 11.70 62.23
C GLN A 189 34.16 13.02 61.87
N TRP A 190 32.91 12.96 61.42
CA TRP A 190 32.10 14.16 61.20
C TRP A 190 31.59 14.76 62.52
N MET A 191 31.17 13.93 63.49
CA MET A 191 30.80 14.36 64.84
C MET A 191 32.00 14.95 65.60
N ASP A 192 33.18 14.36 65.50
CA ASP A 192 34.41 14.90 66.11
C ASP A 192 34.79 16.26 65.49
N ARG A 193 34.62 16.42 64.18
CA ARG A 193 34.82 17.73 63.53
C ARG A 193 33.82 18.77 63.99
N LEU A 194 32.55 18.40 64.22
CA LEU A 194 31.53 19.31 64.73
C LEU A 194 31.77 19.72 66.20
N ASN A 195 32.33 18.83 67.02
CA ASN A 195 32.70 19.15 68.41
C ASN A 195 33.99 19.98 68.52
N HIS A 196 34.64 20.29 67.41
CA HIS A 196 35.84 21.14 67.33
C HIS A 196 35.59 22.47 66.62
N PHE A 197 34.31 22.81 66.36
CA PHE A 197 33.86 24.15 65.98
C PHE A 197 32.97 24.76 67.06
#